data_AF-A0A9D8SWX5-F1
#
_entry.id   AF-A0A9D8SWX5-F1
#
_cell.length_a   1.000
_cell.length_b   1.000
_cell.length_c   1.000
_cell.angle_alpha   90.00
_cell.angle_beta   90.00
_cell.angle_gamma   90.00
#
_symmetry.space_group_name_H-M   'P 1'
#
loop_
_entity.id
_entity.type
_entity.pdbx_description
1 polymer ?
#
loop_
_entity_poly.entity_id
_entity_poly.type
_entity_poly.pdbx_seq_one_letter_code
_entity_poly.pdbx_strand_id
1 'polypeptide(L)'
;MITRIISGIIFVAIVIVGIMAGSFTPLAYLGVFGAITALCIYEFLRLIKQSLHCRINLWLNIAAGLYFFVAGYLYFSGRSNALAFLPWFIFFLVLCIEDIFKNPQENMHSIAYSFFAQVYISQPMMLLSGIAFQEKDGAICYLPELLLFLYAFIWVSDSFAYLTGITLGRIGKHPFMSRISPKKTWEGFVGGLAFTVLAGYLVSLFFPEIMNTWEWMGLALVIALT
;
A
#
# COMPACT_ATOMS: atom_id res chain seq x y z
N MET A 1 -12.63 -23.67 -1.88
CA MET A 1 -13.33 -22.37 -1.81
C MET A 1 -13.30 -21.81 -0.39
N ILE A 2 -13.64 -22.61 0.62
CA ILE A 2 -13.60 -22.23 2.05
C ILE A 2 -12.23 -21.68 2.49
N THR A 3 -11.13 -22.33 2.11
CA THR A 3 -9.77 -21.88 2.46
C THR A 3 -9.42 -20.48 1.96
N ARG A 4 -9.93 -20.08 0.78
CA ARG A 4 -9.71 -18.74 0.20
C ARG A 4 -10.53 -17.66 0.93
N ILE A 5 -11.73 -18.00 1.38
CA ILE A 5 -12.59 -17.09 2.14
C ILE A 5 -11.97 -16.86 3.52
N ILE A 6 -11.54 -17.93 4.20
CA ILE A 6 -10.92 -17.85 5.52
C ILE A 6 -9.63 -17.01 5.46
N SER A 7 -8.75 -17.25 4.48
CA SER A 7 -7.53 -16.45 4.36
C SER A 7 -7.81 -14.96 4.11
N GLY A 8 -8.84 -14.64 3.32
CA GLY A 8 -9.26 -13.25 3.08
C GLY A 8 -9.79 -12.57 4.34
N ILE A 9 -10.64 -13.25 5.10
CA ILE A 9 -11.17 -12.72 6.37
C ILE A 9 -10.05 -12.51 7.39
N ILE A 10 -9.13 -13.48 7.51
CA ILE A 10 -7.97 -13.36 8.41
C ILE A 10 -7.11 -12.16 8.01
N PHE A 11 -6.86 -11.96 6.72
CA PHE A 11 -6.09 -10.82 6.24
C PHE A 11 -6.75 -9.49 6.59
N VAL A 12 -8.05 -9.34 6.31
CA VAL A 12 -8.83 -8.15 6.67
C VAL A 12 -8.79 -7.91 8.18
N ALA A 13 -8.96 -8.96 8.98
CA ALA A 13 -8.90 -8.88 10.43
C ALA A 13 -7.52 -8.43 10.93
N ILE A 14 -6.43 -8.96 10.37
CA ILE A 14 -5.06 -8.57 10.75
C ILE A 14 -4.82 -7.09 10.44
N VAL A 15 -5.28 -6.59 9.28
CA VAL A 15 -5.13 -5.18 8.91
C VAL A 15 -5.92 -4.28 9.86
N ILE A 16 -7.20 -4.58 10.11
CA ILE A 16 -8.04 -3.79 11.01
C ILE A 16 -7.48 -3.81 12.44
N VAL A 17 -7.11 -4.99 12.94
CA VAL A 17 -6.51 -5.12 14.28
C VAL A 17 -5.18 -4.38 14.35
N GLY A 18 -4.34 -4.44 13.32
CA GLY A 18 -3.08 -3.69 13.26
C GLY A 18 -3.29 -2.18 13.33
N ILE A 19 -4.29 -1.66 12.60
CA ILE A 19 -4.65 -0.24 12.63
C ILE A 19 -5.21 0.14 14.00
N MET A 20 -6.15 -0.64 14.54
CA MET A 20 -6.80 -0.35 15.82
C MET A 20 -5.84 -0.49 17.01
N ALA A 21 -4.96 -1.48 16.99
CA ALA A 21 -3.94 -1.71 18.01
C ALA A 21 -2.94 -0.55 18.09
N GLY A 22 -2.72 0.17 16.98
CA GLY A 22 -1.93 1.41 16.95
C GLY A 22 -2.47 2.49 17.89
N SER A 23 -3.79 2.55 18.09
CA SER A 23 -4.44 3.53 18.98
C SER A 23 -4.13 3.27 20.45
N PHE A 24 -3.97 2.00 20.84
CA PHE A 24 -3.56 1.62 22.20
C PHE A 24 -2.05 1.72 22.37
N THR A 25 -1.31 1.21 21.39
CA THR A 25 0.15 1.18 21.39
C THR A 25 0.65 1.44 19.97
N PRO A 26 1.21 2.63 19.66
CA PRO A 26 1.72 2.95 18.34
C PRO A 26 2.76 1.96 17.79
N LEU A 27 3.46 1.25 18.68
CA LEU A 27 4.39 0.18 18.33
C LEU A 27 3.71 -1.07 17.74
N ALA A 28 2.44 -1.34 18.06
CA ALA A 28 1.70 -2.46 17.47
C ALA A 28 1.44 -2.23 15.98
N TYR A 29 1.10 -1.00 15.58
CA TYR A 29 1.01 -0.61 14.17
C TYR A 29 2.35 -0.87 13.44
N LEU A 30 3.46 -0.43 14.03
CA LEU A 30 4.80 -0.65 13.47
C LEU A 30 5.10 -2.15 13.29
N GLY A 31 4.77 -2.98 14.27
CA GLY A 31 4.99 -4.43 14.22
C GLY A 31 4.20 -5.10 13.08
N VAL A 32 2.89 -4.83 12.99
CA VAL A 32 2.02 -5.45 11.99
C VAL A 32 2.37 -4.97 10.57
N PHE A 33 2.41 -3.66 10.35
CA PHE A 33 2.70 -3.10 9.02
C PHE A 33 4.16 -3.29 8.61
N GLY A 34 5.09 -3.35 9.56
CA GLY A 34 6.48 -3.73 9.31
C GLY A 34 6.60 -5.18 8.84
N ALA A 35 5.89 -6.10 9.48
CA ALA A 35 5.84 -7.50 9.05
C ALA A 35 5.21 -7.65 7.65
N ILE A 36 4.10 -6.96 7.39
CA ILE A 36 3.46 -6.92 6.06
C ILE A 36 4.45 -6.39 5.02
N THR A 37 5.12 -5.27 5.30
CA THR A 37 6.12 -4.67 4.39
C THR A 37 7.25 -5.65 4.07
N ALA A 38 7.83 -6.30 5.08
CA ALA A 38 8.90 -7.28 4.90
C ALA A 38 8.45 -8.49 4.08
N LEU A 39 7.24 -9.01 4.33
CA LEU A 39 6.65 -10.12 3.58
C LEU A 39 6.37 -9.73 2.12
N CYS A 40 5.82 -8.53 1.88
CA CYS A 40 5.57 -8.03 0.53
C CYS A 40 6.88 -7.89 -0.26
N ILE A 41 7.94 -7.32 0.33
CA ILE A 41 9.25 -7.21 -0.32
C ILE A 41 9.83 -8.61 -0.60
N TYR A 42 9.73 -9.52 0.37
CA TYR A 42 10.20 -10.89 0.23
C TYR A 42 9.53 -11.60 -0.95
N GLU A 43 8.19 -11.56 -1.02
CA GLU A 43 7.42 -12.20 -2.08
C GLU A 43 7.71 -11.58 -3.45
N PHE A 44 7.71 -10.25 -3.53
CA PHE A 44 7.98 -9.51 -4.75
C PHE A 44 9.35 -9.85 -5.35
N LEU A 45 10.41 -9.76 -4.54
CA LEU A 45 11.77 -10.03 -5.00
C LEU A 45 12.02 -11.53 -5.27
N ARG A 46 11.36 -12.43 -4.52
CA ARG A 46 11.40 -13.87 -4.80
C ARG A 46 10.82 -14.18 -6.18
N LEU A 47 9.68 -13.58 -6.54
CA LEU A 47 9.05 -13.77 -7.85
C LEU A 47 9.91 -13.24 -8.99
N ILE A 48 10.54 -12.08 -8.80
CA ILE A 48 11.47 -11.49 -9.78
C ILE A 48 12.67 -12.41 -9.98
N LYS A 49 13.28 -12.89 -8.89
CA LYS A 49 14.42 -13.80 -8.95
C LYS A 49 14.08 -15.10 -9.70
N GLN A 50 12.86 -15.63 -9.52
CA GLN A 50 12.40 -16.82 -10.22
C GLN A 50 12.10 -16.58 -11.70
N SER A 51 11.58 -15.40 -12.05
CA SER A 51 11.13 -15.11 -13.41
C SER A 51 12.27 -14.65 -14.32
N LEU A 52 13.20 -13.86 -13.78
CA LEU A 52 14.22 -13.14 -14.56
C LEU A 52 15.65 -13.62 -14.25
N HIS A 53 15.81 -14.61 -13.38
CA HIS A 53 17.10 -15.19 -13.00
C HIS A 53 18.15 -14.18 -12.49
N CYS A 54 17.72 -12.97 -12.10
CA CYS A 54 18.61 -11.92 -11.59
C CYS A 54 19.14 -12.25 -10.18
N ARG A 55 20.39 -11.86 -9.91
CA ARG A 55 21.03 -12.02 -8.60
C ARG A 55 20.70 -10.85 -7.68
N ILE A 56 19.57 -10.93 -6.99
CA ILE A 56 19.13 -9.93 -6.01
C ILE A 56 19.48 -10.37 -4.59
N ASN A 57 20.08 -9.46 -3.83
CA ASN A 57 20.31 -9.61 -2.40
C ASN A 57 19.02 -9.35 -1.63
N LEU A 58 18.29 -10.43 -1.35
CA LEU A 58 16.96 -10.41 -0.73
C LEU A 58 16.99 -9.77 0.66
N TRP A 59 17.91 -10.21 1.53
CA TRP A 59 18.00 -9.74 2.91
C TRP A 59 18.35 -8.26 3.02
N LEU A 60 19.26 -7.79 2.16
CA LEU A 60 19.65 -6.39 2.11
C LEU A 60 18.43 -5.51 1.74
N ASN A 61 17.65 -5.92 0.73
CA ASN A 61 16.46 -5.20 0.30
C ASN A 61 15.33 -5.21 1.35
N ILE A 62 15.11 -6.33 2.02
CA ILE A 62 14.12 -6.42 3.12
C ILE A 62 14.54 -5.51 4.27
N ALA A 63 15.82 -5.56 4.68
CA ALA A 63 16.33 -4.72 5.76
C ALA A 63 16.19 -3.23 5.43
N ALA A 64 16.53 -2.84 4.19
CA ALA A 64 16.42 -1.46 3.76
C ALA A 64 14.98 -0.97 3.63
N GLY A 65 14.09 -1.80 3.10
CA GLY A 65 12.68 -1.43 2.96
C GLY A 65 11.96 -1.36 4.30
N LEU A 66 12.32 -2.25 5.24
CA LEU A 66 11.84 -2.17 6.61
C LEU A 66 12.41 -0.93 7.31
N TYR A 67 13.69 -0.63 7.12
CA TYR A 67 14.31 0.59 7.64
C TYR A 67 13.62 1.85 7.10
N PHE A 68 13.33 1.90 5.80
CA PHE A 68 12.65 3.04 5.18
C PHE A 68 11.24 3.26 5.76
N PHE A 69 10.49 2.17 5.95
CA PHE A 69 9.20 2.21 6.63
C PHE A 69 9.32 2.71 8.08
N VAL A 70 10.28 2.18 8.85
CA VAL A 70 10.53 2.59 10.25
C VAL A 70 10.97 4.06 10.34
N ALA A 71 11.86 4.52 9.45
CA ALA A 71 12.29 5.91 9.38
C ALA A 71 11.09 6.83 9.10
N GLY A 72 10.21 6.42 8.18
CA GLY A 72 8.92 7.02 7.92
C GLY A 72 8.04 7.15 9.15
N TYR A 73 7.82 6.04 9.87
CA TYR A 73 7.06 6.02 11.11
C TYR A 73 7.65 6.97 12.17
N LEU A 74 8.97 6.99 12.34
CA LEU A 74 9.62 7.87 13.32
C LEU A 74 9.51 9.34 12.94
N TYR A 75 9.58 9.65 11.65
CA TYR A 75 9.40 11.00 11.11
C TYR A 75 7.96 11.49 11.33
N PHE A 76 6.97 10.73 10.87
CA PHE A 76 5.55 11.13 10.99
C PHE A 76 5.04 11.12 12.43
N SER A 77 5.60 10.28 13.31
CA SER A 77 5.27 10.32 14.74
C SER A 77 5.97 11.44 15.52
N GLY A 78 6.73 12.31 14.85
CA GLY A 78 7.45 13.44 15.47
C GLY A 78 8.64 13.05 16.33
N ARG A 79 9.06 11.78 16.31
CA ARG A 79 10.18 11.27 17.10
C ARG A 79 11.53 11.50 16.45
N SER A 80 11.54 11.77 15.14
CA SER A 80 12.76 12.00 14.38
C SER A 80 12.56 13.04 13.28
N ASN A 81 13.68 13.53 12.74
CA ASN A 81 13.71 14.51 11.66
C ASN A 81 13.99 13.83 10.31
N ALA A 82 13.96 14.59 9.23
CA ALA A 82 14.26 14.10 7.87
C ALA A 82 15.65 13.43 7.73
N LEU A 83 16.57 13.69 8.67
CA LEU A 83 17.87 13.01 8.74
C LEU A 83 17.75 11.48 8.95
N ALA A 84 16.63 10.98 9.46
CA ALA A 84 16.36 9.55 9.60
C ALA A 84 16.36 8.81 8.24
N PHE A 85 16.20 9.51 7.12
CA PHE A 85 16.25 8.88 5.79
C PHE A 85 17.67 8.72 5.25
N LEU A 86 18.69 9.35 5.85
CA LEU A 86 20.08 9.30 5.34
C LEU A 86 20.63 7.88 5.20
N PRO A 87 20.45 6.95 6.17
CA PRO A 87 20.98 5.60 6.02
C PRO A 87 20.34 4.81 4.88
N TRP A 88 19.13 5.15 4.45
CA TRP A 88 18.52 4.55 3.27
C TRP A 88 19.25 4.97 1.97
N PHE A 89 19.72 6.22 1.88
CA PHE A 89 20.58 6.64 0.76
C PHE A 89 21.91 5.89 0.76
N ILE A 90 22.48 5.62 1.93
CA ILE A 90 23.70 4.78 2.04
C ILE A 90 23.42 3.37 1.52
N PHE A 91 22.28 2.77 1.87
CA PHE A 91 21.86 1.48 1.29
C PHE A 91 21.79 1.52 -0.23
N PHE A 92 21.20 2.58 -0.81
CA PHE A 92 21.14 2.72 -2.27
C PHE A 92 22.54 2.77 -2.90
N LEU A 93 23.48 3.49 -2.28
CA LEU A 93 24.87 3.49 -2.71
C LEU A 93 25.52 2.10 -2.60
N VAL A 94 25.27 1.37 -1.51
CA VAL A 94 25.75 -0.01 -1.34
C VAL A 94 25.22 -0.93 -2.43
N LEU A 95 23.94 -0.82 -2.81
CA LEU A 95 23.37 -1.58 -3.93
C LEU A 95 24.11 -1.29 -5.24
N CYS A 96 24.35 0.00 -5.55
CA CYS A 96 25.09 0.37 -6.76
C CYS A 96 26.53 -0.17 -6.73
N ILE A 97 27.19 -0.12 -5.58
CA ILE A 97 28.55 -0.64 -5.41
C ILE A 97 28.58 -2.16 -5.59
N GLU A 98 27.69 -2.89 -4.93
CA GLU A 98 27.61 -4.35 -5.04
C GLU A 98 27.41 -4.81 -6.48
N ASP A 99 26.61 -4.08 -7.25
CA ASP A 99 26.32 -4.37 -8.63
C ASP A 99 27.56 -4.15 -9.52
N ILE A 100 28.26 -3.01 -9.38
CA ILE A 100 29.52 -2.73 -10.10
C ILE A 100 30.53 -3.87 -9.92
N PHE A 101 30.65 -4.42 -8.71
CA PHE A 101 31.62 -5.46 -8.41
C PHE A 101 31.19 -6.88 -8.82
N LYS A 102 29.90 -7.16 -9.08
CA LYS A 102 29.39 -8.54 -9.23
C LYS A 102 29.21 -9.07 -10.67
N ASN A 103 29.26 -8.25 -11.72
CA ASN A 103 29.62 -8.56 -13.14
C ASN A 103 28.86 -7.65 -14.17
N PRO A 104 29.53 -6.89 -15.05
CA PRO A 104 28.92 -5.82 -15.86
C PRO A 104 27.73 -6.17 -16.78
N GLN A 105 27.50 -7.45 -17.15
CA GLN A 105 26.64 -7.80 -18.27
C GLN A 105 25.14 -8.01 -17.95
N GLU A 106 24.75 -8.18 -16.67
CA GLU A 106 23.34 -8.38 -16.25
C GLU A 106 22.87 -7.38 -15.17
N ASN A 107 23.68 -6.35 -14.92
CA ASN A 107 23.72 -5.54 -13.71
C ASN A 107 22.52 -4.59 -13.51
N MET A 108 22.12 -3.86 -14.55
CA MET A 108 21.15 -2.78 -14.40
C MET A 108 19.76 -3.26 -13.96
N HIS A 109 19.40 -4.51 -14.28
CA HIS A 109 18.12 -5.10 -13.88
C HIS A 109 18.04 -5.33 -12.36
N SER A 110 19.14 -5.79 -11.73
CA SER A 110 19.14 -6.11 -10.29
C SER A 110 18.93 -4.85 -9.43
N ILE A 111 19.62 -3.76 -9.77
CA ILE A 111 19.41 -2.45 -9.14
C ILE A 111 18.00 -1.96 -9.41
N ALA A 112 17.54 -1.99 -10.68
CA ALA A 112 16.22 -1.48 -11.04
C ALA A 112 15.10 -2.16 -10.25
N TYR A 113 15.12 -3.50 -10.14
CA TYR A 113 14.11 -4.24 -9.38
C TYR A 113 14.23 -4.05 -7.87
N SER A 114 15.45 -3.95 -7.34
CA SER A 114 15.69 -3.64 -5.93
C SER A 114 15.14 -2.26 -5.57
N PHE A 115 15.47 -1.24 -6.36
CA PHE A 115 14.96 0.11 -6.20
C PHE A 115 13.45 0.19 -6.39
N PHE A 116 12.91 -0.49 -7.41
CA PHE A 116 11.49 -0.55 -7.65
C PHE A 116 10.75 -1.19 -6.47
N ALA A 117 11.29 -2.24 -5.83
CA ALA A 117 10.69 -2.81 -4.62
C ALA A 117 10.57 -1.77 -3.48
N GLN A 118 11.57 -0.89 -3.32
CA GLN A 118 11.53 0.18 -2.31
C GLN A 118 10.45 1.22 -2.64
N VAL A 119 10.44 1.72 -3.88
CA VAL A 119 9.48 2.76 -4.31
C VAL A 119 8.05 2.22 -4.39
N TYR A 120 7.88 0.97 -4.81
CA TYR A 120 6.57 0.37 -5.02
C TYR A 120 5.93 -0.18 -3.73
N ILE A 121 6.74 -0.63 -2.76
CA ILE A 121 6.25 -1.26 -1.53
C ILE A 121 6.55 -0.39 -0.32
N SER A 122 7.82 -0.13 -0.04
CA SER A 122 8.22 0.56 1.19
C SER A 122 7.76 2.01 1.25
N GLN A 123 7.78 2.75 0.13
CA GLN A 123 7.35 4.14 0.10
C GLN A 123 5.83 4.29 0.37
N PRO A 124 4.92 3.56 -0.31
CA PRO A 124 3.50 3.60 0.06
C PRO A 124 3.25 3.18 1.52
N MET A 125 3.92 2.14 2.00
CA MET A 125 3.80 1.69 3.40
C MET A 125 4.27 2.77 4.39
N MET A 126 5.36 3.48 4.06
CA MET A 126 5.79 4.65 4.82
C MET A 126 4.71 5.73 4.84
N LEU A 127 4.13 6.06 3.68
CA LEU A 127 3.11 7.12 3.56
C LEU A 127 1.83 6.79 4.32
N LEU A 128 1.47 5.51 4.48
CA LEU A 128 0.40 5.10 5.40
C LEU A 128 0.65 5.60 6.83
N SER A 129 1.90 5.62 7.28
CA SER A 129 2.24 6.18 8.59
C SER A 129 1.99 7.69 8.66
N GLY A 130 2.15 8.42 7.56
CA GLY A 130 1.80 9.84 7.47
C GLY A 130 0.30 10.10 7.48
N ILE A 131 -0.51 9.14 7.03
CA ILE A 131 -1.97 9.20 7.19
C ILE A 131 -2.36 8.85 8.63
N ALA A 132 -1.64 7.91 9.25
CA ALA A 132 -1.89 7.43 10.61
C ALA A 132 -1.58 8.47 11.69
N PHE A 133 -0.51 9.24 11.52
CA PHE A 133 -0.09 10.27 12.48
C PHE A 133 -0.42 11.65 11.94
N GLN A 134 -1.28 12.38 12.65
CA GLN A 134 -1.68 13.74 12.28
C GLN A 134 -1.49 14.69 13.43
N GLU A 135 -1.18 15.94 13.10
CA GLU A 135 -1.13 17.01 14.08
C GLU A 135 -2.54 17.46 14.41
N LYS A 136 -2.93 17.33 15.69
CA LYS A 136 -4.19 17.81 16.23
C LYS A 136 -3.90 18.64 17.47
N ASP A 137 -4.35 19.89 17.47
CA ASP A 137 -4.17 20.83 18.59
C ASP A 137 -2.70 21.01 19.03
N GLY A 138 -1.76 21.00 18.07
CA GLY A 138 -0.33 21.17 18.31
C GLY A 138 0.39 19.93 18.86
N ALA A 139 -0.31 18.79 18.95
CA ALA A 139 0.26 17.49 19.31
C ALA A 139 0.10 16.48 18.17
N ILE A 140 1.12 15.65 17.95
CA ILE A 140 1.04 14.56 16.97
C ILE A 140 0.29 13.39 17.62
N CYS A 141 -0.88 13.08 17.08
CA CYS A 141 -1.75 12.01 17.54
C CYS A 141 -1.88 10.93 16.47
N TYR A 142 -2.08 9.68 16.92
CA TYR A 142 -2.41 8.57 16.04
C TYR A 142 -3.92 8.54 15.80
N LEU A 143 -4.36 8.78 14.57
CA LEU A 143 -5.76 8.78 14.14
C LEU A 143 -6.02 7.59 13.20
N PRO A 144 -6.57 6.47 13.72
CA PRO A 144 -6.81 5.28 12.90
C PRO A 144 -7.95 5.45 11.88
N GLU A 145 -8.84 6.41 12.08
CA GLU A 145 -10.10 6.53 11.34
C GLU A 145 -9.84 6.68 9.84
N LEU A 146 -8.94 7.60 9.45
CA LEU A 146 -8.61 7.84 8.05
C LEU A 146 -7.98 6.64 7.37
N LEU A 147 -7.12 5.88 8.07
CA LEU A 147 -6.58 4.63 7.56
C LEU A 147 -7.67 3.58 7.35
N LEU A 148 -8.60 3.44 8.30
CA LEU A 148 -9.72 2.51 8.15
C LEU A 148 -10.59 2.86 6.94
N PHE A 149 -10.92 4.14 6.74
CA PHE A 149 -11.70 4.57 5.59
C PHE A 149 -10.96 4.41 4.27
N LEU A 150 -9.63 4.63 4.25
CA LEU A 150 -8.80 4.35 3.08
C LEU A 150 -8.91 2.88 2.67
N TYR A 151 -8.72 1.94 3.61
CA TYR A 151 -8.87 0.51 3.33
C TYR A 151 -10.31 0.13 2.97
N ALA A 152 -11.31 0.72 3.63
CA ALA A 152 -12.71 0.50 3.31
C ALA A 152 -13.03 0.93 1.87
N PHE A 153 -12.56 2.08 1.42
CA PHE A 153 -12.76 2.55 0.05
C PHE A 153 -12.06 1.67 -0.98
N ILE A 154 -10.85 1.17 -0.70
CA ILE A 154 -10.18 0.17 -1.56
C ILE A 154 -11.06 -1.08 -1.69
N TRP A 155 -11.55 -1.61 -0.56
CA TRP A 155 -12.37 -2.82 -0.59
C TRP A 155 -13.74 -2.59 -1.26
N VAL A 156 -14.36 -1.43 -1.05
CA VAL A 156 -15.60 -1.03 -1.73
C VAL A 156 -15.34 -0.95 -3.24
N SER A 157 -14.27 -0.28 -3.68
CA SER A 157 -13.90 -0.18 -5.09
C SER A 157 -13.74 -1.56 -5.73
N ASP A 158 -12.94 -2.44 -5.14
CA ASP A 158 -12.71 -3.79 -5.65
C ASP A 158 -13.99 -4.63 -5.69
N SER A 159 -14.82 -4.53 -4.63
CA SER A 159 -16.06 -5.30 -4.50
C SER A 159 -17.08 -4.87 -5.54
N PHE A 160 -17.31 -3.56 -5.67
CA PHE A 160 -18.29 -3.03 -6.62
C PHE A 160 -17.78 -3.10 -8.05
N ALA A 161 -16.48 -3.01 -8.31
CA ALA A 161 -15.94 -3.26 -9.64
C ALA A 161 -16.16 -4.70 -10.10
N TYR A 162 -16.02 -5.66 -9.19
CA TYR A 162 -16.33 -7.06 -9.47
C TYR A 162 -17.84 -7.29 -9.67
N LEU A 163 -18.69 -6.76 -8.78
CA LEU A 163 -20.14 -6.95 -8.85
C LEU A 163 -20.75 -6.31 -10.11
N THR A 164 -20.39 -5.06 -10.40
CA THR A 164 -20.85 -4.35 -11.61
C THR A 164 -20.26 -4.96 -12.87
N GLY A 165 -18.99 -5.35 -12.85
CA GLY A 165 -18.34 -6.05 -13.97
C GLY A 165 -19.01 -7.38 -14.31
N ILE A 166 -19.50 -8.14 -13.32
CA ILE A 166 -20.24 -9.39 -13.58
C ILE A 166 -21.67 -9.11 -14.04
N THR A 167 -22.37 -8.20 -13.39
CA THR A 167 -23.80 -7.95 -13.64
C THR A 167 -24.01 -7.25 -14.98
N LEU A 168 -23.28 -6.17 -15.24
CA LEU A 168 -23.32 -5.43 -16.51
C LEU A 168 -22.53 -6.13 -17.62
N GLY A 169 -21.48 -6.88 -17.27
CA GLY A 169 -20.75 -7.74 -18.21
C GLY A 169 -21.58 -8.88 -18.81
N ARG A 170 -22.80 -9.13 -18.31
CA ARG A 170 -23.77 -10.03 -18.96
C ARG A 170 -24.54 -9.34 -20.10
N ILE A 171 -24.63 -8.01 -20.09
CA ILE A 171 -25.35 -7.18 -21.06
C ILE A 171 -24.41 -6.73 -22.19
N GLY A 172 -23.13 -6.56 -21.90
CA GLY A 172 -22.05 -6.36 -22.87
C GLY A 172 -20.71 -6.34 -22.13
N LYS A 173 -19.65 -6.91 -22.72
CA LYS A 173 -18.30 -6.89 -22.13
C LYS A 173 -17.41 -5.96 -22.93
N HIS A 174 -17.02 -4.83 -22.35
CA HIS A 174 -15.97 -3.98 -22.91
C HIS A 174 -14.69 -4.15 -22.07
N PRO A 175 -13.72 -4.97 -22.50
CA PRO A 175 -12.50 -5.18 -21.76
C PRO A 175 -11.72 -3.86 -21.63
N PHE A 176 -11.28 -3.55 -20.42
CA PHE A 176 -10.49 -2.34 -20.14
C PHE A 176 -9.02 -2.54 -20.52
N MET A 177 -8.46 -3.72 -20.22
CA MET A 177 -7.06 -4.07 -20.50
C MET A 177 -6.92 -5.54 -20.87
N SER A 178 -7.39 -5.93 -22.05
CA SER A 178 -7.39 -7.33 -22.50
C SER A 178 -6.00 -8.00 -22.50
N ARG A 179 -4.92 -7.23 -22.73
CA ARG A 179 -3.53 -7.74 -22.75
C ARG A 179 -2.93 -7.99 -21.36
N ILE A 180 -3.34 -7.22 -20.35
CA ILE A 180 -2.73 -7.25 -19.00
C ILE A 180 -3.66 -7.98 -18.01
N SER A 181 -4.97 -7.74 -18.09
CA SER A 181 -5.98 -8.37 -17.25
C SER A 181 -7.26 -8.65 -18.04
N PRO A 182 -7.42 -9.87 -18.59
CA PRO A 182 -8.54 -10.19 -19.50
C PRO A 182 -9.91 -10.17 -18.83
N LYS A 183 -9.97 -10.09 -17.49
CA LYS A 183 -11.22 -10.09 -16.72
C LYS A 183 -11.67 -8.69 -16.28
N LYS A 184 -10.84 -7.65 -16.42
CA LYS A 184 -11.23 -6.26 -16.09
C LYS A 184 -12.06 -5.64 -17.20
N THR A 185 -13.20 -5.05 -16.86
CA THR A 185 -14.12 -4.40 -17.82
C THR A 185 -14.33 -2.93 -17.48
N TRP A 186 -14.69 -2.12 -18.49
CA TRP A 186 -15.03 -0.71 -18.31
C TRP A 186 -16.24 -0.52 -17.39
N GLU A 187 -17.25 -1.39 -17.50
CA GLU A 187 -18.44 -1.34 -16.66
C GLU A 187 -18.10 -1.59 -15.20
N GLY A 188 -17.16 -2.52 -14.95
CA GLY A 188 -16.62 -2.77 -13.62
C GLY A 188 -15.88 -1.55 -13.08
N PHE A 189 -14.99 -0.95 -13.87
CA PHE A 189 -14.26 0.25 -13.46
C PHE A 189 -15.19 1.42 -13.12
N VAL A 190 -16.15 1.74 -13.99
CA VAL A 190 -17.12 2.83 -13.74
C VAL A 190 -18.00 2.53 -12.53
N GLY A 191 -18.41 1.27 -12.36
CA GLY A 191 -19.17 0.85 -11.18
C GLY A 191 -18.38 0.99 -9.89
N GLY A 192 -17.15 0.48 -9.84
CA GLY A 192 -16.24 0.66 -8.69
C GLY A 192 -16.08 2.13 -8.33
N LEU A 193 -15.81 2.99 -9.33
CA LEU A 193 -15.68 4.42 -9.15
C LEU A 193 -16.95 5.06 -8.58
N ALA A 194 -18.11 4.82 -9.19
CA ALA A 194 -19.38 5.41 -8.77
C ALA A 194 -19.76 5.00 -7.33
N PHE A 195 -19.64 3.71 -7.00
CA PHE A 195 -19.99 3.21 -5.67
C PHE A 195 -18.98 3.63 -4.59
N THR A 196 -17.70 3.79 -4.93
CA THR A 196 -16.69 4.28 -3.99
C THR A 196 -16.89 5.76 -3.68
N VAL A 197 -17.15 6.59 -4.69
CA VAL A 197 -17.49 8.01 -4.48
C VAL A 197 -18.79 8.15 -3.69
N LEU A 198 -19.79 7.31 -3.97
CA LEU A 198 -21.02 7.27 -3.17
C LEU A 198 -20.73 6.87 -1.72
N ALA A 199 -19.84 5.90 -1.48
CA ALA A 199 -19.42 5.55 -0.12
C ALA A 199 -18.72 6.72 0.57
N GLY A 200 -17.87 7.48 -0.14
CA GLY A 200 -17.26 8.72 0.36
C GLY A 200 -18.30 9.76 0.77
N TYR A 201 -19.32 9.98 -0.08
CA TYR A 201 -20.44 10.85 0.25
C TYR A 201 -21.20 10.37 1.50
N LEU A 202 -21.51 9.07 1.60
CA LEU A 202 -22.19 8.50 2.77
C LEU A 202 -21.37 8.67 4.05
N VAL A 203 -20.06 8.40 4.00
CA VAL A 203 -19.15 8.61 5.14
C VAL A 203 -19.15 10.08 5.58
N SER A 204 -19.19 11.03 4.65
CA SER A 204 -19.22 12.46 4.99
C SER A 204 -20.45 12.90 5.80
N LEU A 205 -21.58 12.19 5.66
CA LEU A 205 -22.79 12.47 6.44
C LEU A 205 -22.66 12.03 7.91
N PHE A 206 -21.85 11.00 8.18
CA PHE A 206 -21.63 10.46 9.52
C PHE A 206 -20.38 11.03 10.20
N PHE A 207 -19.39 11.47 9.43
CA PHE A 207 -18.11 12.00 9.92
C PHE A 207 -17.77 13.38 9.35
N PRO A 208 -18.65 14.39 9.52
CA PRO A 208 -18.40 15.74 9.01
C PRO A 208 -17.27 16.47 9.77
N GLU A 209 -16.94 16.02 10.98
CA GLU A 209 -15.90 16.64 11.83
C GLU A 209 -14.48 16.30 11.38
N ILE A 210 -14.30 15.23 10.59
CA ILE A 210 -12.97 14.78 10.14
C ILE A 210 -12.57 15.52 8.86
N MET A 211 -13.45 15.55 7.86
CA MET A 211 -13.22 16.12 6.54
C MET A 211 -14.53 16.63 5.95
N ASN A 212 -14.44 17.63 5.08
CA ASN A 212 -15.59 18.15 4.34
C ASN A 212 -16.09 17.12 3.32
N THR A 213 -17.35 17.23 2.89
CA THR A 213 -17.95 16.32 1.89
C THR A 213 -17.13 16.22 0.60
N TRP A 214 -16.59 17.34 0.11
CA TRP A 214 -15.75 17.35 -1.09
C TRP A 214 -14.41 16.64 -0.89
N GLU A 215 -13.83 16.72 0.30
CA GLU A 215 -12.58 16.03 0.65
C GLU A 215 -12.80 14.52 0.74
N TRP A 216 -13.89 14.08 1.37
CA TRP A 216 -14.27 12.67 1.42
C TRP A 216 -14.53 12.07 0.04
N MET A 217 -15.31 12.77 -0.80
CA MET A 217 -15.57 12.34 -2.18
C MET A 217 -14.31 12.38 -3.04
N GLY A 218 -13.45 13.38 -2.83
CA GLY A 218 -12.15 13.49 -3.51
C GLY A 218 -11.19 12.36 -3.15
N LEU A 219 -11.08 12.02 -1.86
CA LEU A 219 -10.28 10.89 -1.39
C LEU A 219 -10.80 9.57 -1.99
N ALA A 220 -12.12 9.34 -1.93
CA ALA A 220 -12.76 8.17 -2.52
C ALA A 220 -12.52 8.08 -4.03
N LEU A 221 -12.58 9.21 -4.75
CA LEU A 221 -12.29 9.28 -6.18
C LEU A 221 -10.83 8.92 -6.48
N VAL A 222 -9.87 9.49 -5.75
CA VAL A 222 -8.44 9.19 -5.94
C VAL A 222 -8.18 7.70 -5.71
N ILE A 223 -8.71 7.13 -4.63
CA ILE A 223 -8.56 5.70 -4.31
C ILE A 223 -9.18 4.81 -5.39
N ALA A 224 -10.33 5.19 -5.96
CA ALA A 224 -10.97 4.40 -7.01
C ALA A 224 -10.24 4.47 -8.37
N LEU A 225 -9.45 5.52 -8.60
CA LEU A 225 -8.68 5.71 -9.84
C LEU A 225 -7.33 4.99 -9.84
N THR A 226 -6.71 4.85 -8.67
CA THR A 226 -5.40 4.20 -8.46
C THR A 226 -5.52 2.69 -8.34
#